data_AF-A0A5S9IWL0-F1
#
_entry.id   AF-A0A5S9IWL0-F1
#
_cell.length_a   1.000
_cell.length_b   1.000
_cell.length_c   1.000
_cell.angle_alpha   90.00
_cell.angle_beta   90.00
_cell.angle_gamma   90.00
#
_symmetry.space_group_name_H-M   'P 1'
#
loop_
_entity.id
_entity.type
_entity.pdbx_description
1 polymer ?
#
loop_
_entity_poly.entity_id
_entity_poly.type
_entity_poly.pdbx_seq_one_letter_code
_entity_poly.pdbx_strand_id
1 'polypeptide(L)'
;MDWEYNEVQNEHLLMSGGSKVAAIQIKPLENSEKFKVKTIIDIVYYGYKRQLLMEKKSKDWVCYRKKVKKADLDHYINVKKYTVKKFIESREKEA
;
A
#
# COMPACT_ATOMS: atom_id res chain seq x y z
N MET A 1 8.34 -6.11 11.89
CA MET A 1 7.72 -5.41 10.74
C MET A 1 6.28 -5.23 11.08
N ASP A 2 5.91 -3.99 11.37
CA ASP A 2 4.69 -3.66 12.08
C ASP A 2 3.98 -2.50 11.38
N TRP A 3 2.65 -2.54 11.40
CA TRP A 3 1.82 -1.53 10.77
C TRP A 3 1.46 -0.46 11.79
N GLU A 4 1.82 0.77 11.49
CA GLU A 4 1.41 1.96 12.23
C GLU A 4 0.35 2.74 11.42
N TYR A 5 -0.46 3.54 12.09
CA TYR A 5 -1.43 4.40 11.44
C TYR A 5 -1.09 5.86 11.69
N ASN A 6 -0.96 6.62 10.61
CA ASN A 6 -0.76 8.06 10.63
C ASN A 6 -2.11 8.74 10.33
N GLU A 7 -2.74 9.26 11.37
CA GLU A 7 -4.04 9.93 11.30
C GLU A 7 -3.99 11.22 10.47
N VAL A 8 -2.90 11.98 10.59
CA VAL A 8 -2.72 13.28 9.91
C VAL A 8 -2.74 13.12 8.40
N GLN A 9 -2.09 12.07 7.90
CA GLN A 9 -1.99 11.79 6.46
C GLN A 9 -2.99 10.75 5.98
N ASN A 10 -3.80 10.18 6.88
CA ASN A 10 -4.73 9.08 6.62
C ASN A 10 -4.03 7.92 5.87
N GLU A 11 -2.92 7.44 6.44
CA GLU A 11 -2.12 6.38 5.83
C GLU A 11 -1.67 5.33 6.84
N HIS A 12 -1.61 4.07 6.39
CA HIS A 12 -0.98 2.99 7.14
C HIS A 12 0.47 2.85 6.72
N LEU A 13 1.39 2.83 7.67
CA LEU A 13 2.83 2.74 7.47
C LEU A 13 3.33 1.36 7.88
N LEU A 14 4.08 0.69 7.00
CA LEU A 14 4.82 -0.52 7.38
C LEU A 14 6.22 -0.09 7.80
N MET A 15 6.57 -0.35 9.05
CA MET A 15 7.84 0.02 9.66
C MET A 15 8.73 -1.22 9.84
N SER A 16 10.02 -1.06 9.55
CA SER A 16 11.07 -2.06 9.79
C SER A 16 12.32 -1.35 10.32
N GLY A 17 12.79 -1.71 11.52
CA GLY A 17 13.99 -1.11 12.12
C GLY A 17 13.97 0.42 12.23
N GLY A 18 12.80 1.02 12.51
CA GLY A 18 12.62 2.47 12.56
C GLY A 18 12.49 3.16 11.20
N SER A 19 12.62 2.42 10.09
CA SER A 19 12.47 2.95 8.73
C SER A 19 11.13 2.57 8.13
N LYS A 20 10.52 3.49 7.38
CA LYS A 20 9.30 3.24 6.61
C LYS A 20 9.65 2.46 5.35
N VAL A 21 9.08 1.26 5.21
CA VAL A 21 9.32 0.39 4.05
C VAL A 21 8.15 0.35 3.07
N ALA A 22 6.94 0.69 3.54
CA ALA A 22 5.78 0.88 2.68
C ALA A 22 4.73 1.80 3.33
N ALA A 23 3.84 2.35 2.52
CA ALA A 23 2.68 3.12 2.96
C ALA A 23 1.43 2.75 2.16
N ILE A 24 0.26 2.75 2.80
CA ILE A 24 -1.06 2.63 2.18
C ILE A 24 -1.84 3.90 2.50
N GLN A 25 -1.93 4.80 1.52
CA GLN A 25 -2.63 6.07 1.61
C GLN A 25 -4.10 5.92 1.25
N ILE A 26 -4.96 6.52 2.06
CA ILE A 26 -6.40 6.55 1.87
C ILE A 26 -6.80 8.00 1.60
N LYS A 27 -7.31 8.28 0.40
CA LYS A 27 -7.79 9.62 0.03
C LYS A 27 -9.28 9.59 -0.27
N PRO A 28 -10.13 10.37 0.43
CA PRO A 28 -11.53 10.51 0.02
C PRO A 28 -11.60 11.09 -1.40
N LEU A 29 -12.57 10.66 -2.18
CA LEU A 29 -12.90 11.32 -3.45
C LEU A 29 -14.01 12.34 -3.17
N GLU A 30 -13.81 13.58 -3.60
CA GLU A 30 -14.82 14.63 -3.50
C GLU A 30 -16.13 14.16 -4.14
N ASN A 31 -17.24 14.41 -3.44
CA ASN A 31 -18.59 14.08 -3.90
C ASN A 31 -18.83 12.58 -4.19
N SER A 32 -18.11 11.67 -3.52
CA SER A 32 -18.30 10.23 -3.68
C SER A 32 -18.14 9.48 -2.36
N GLU A 33 -18.95 8.44 -2.15
CA GLU A 33 -18.79 7.48 -1.05
C GLU A 33 -17.58 6.52 -1.21
N LYS A 34 -16.64 6.90 -2.07
CA LYS A 34 -15.51 6.06 -2.47
C LYS A 34 -14.21 6.71 -2.03
N PHE A 35 -13.29 5.87 -1.60
CA PHE A 35 -11.93 6.22 -1.24
C PHE A 35 -10.99 5.74 -2.33
N LYS A 36 -10.02 6.56 -2.66
CA LYS A 36 -8.88 6.22 -3.49
C LYS A 36 -7.79 5.69 -2.57
N VAL A 37 -7.50 4.40 -2.68
CA VAL A 37 -6.41 3.76 -1.95
C VAL A 37 -5.19 3.66 -2.85
N LYS A 38 -4.04 4.13 -2.38
CA LYS A 38 -2.75 4.06 -3.08
C LYS A 38 -1.73 3.39 -2.18
N THR A 39 -0.97 2.45 -2.70
CA THR A 39 0.15 1.84 -1.98
C THR A 39 1.47 2.33 -2.55
N ILE A 40 2.41 2.62 -1.66
CA ILE A 40 3.75 3.11 -1.96
C ILE A 40 4.71 2.14 -1.30
N ILE A 41 5.67 1.62 -2.05
CA ILE A 41 6.74 0.76 -1.52
C ILE A 41 8.03 1.56 -1.60
N ASP A 42 8.90 1.42 -0.60
CA ASP A 42 10.20 2.08 -0.64
C ASP A 42 11.05 1.57 -1.81
N ILE A 43 11.85 2.47 -2.38
CA ILE A 43 12.64 2.21 -3.59
C ILE A 43 13.69 1.11 -3.39
N VAL A 44 14.16 0.91 -2.16
CA VAL A 44 15.12 -0.15 -1.78
C VAL A 44 14.54 -1.53 -2.08
N TYR A 45 13.24 -1.72 -1.85
CA TYR A 45 12.55 -2.97 -2.13
C TYR A 45 11.97 -3.02 -3.55
N TYR A 46 11.65 -1.85 -4.12
CA TYR A 46 11.04 -1.77 -5.43
C TYR A 46 11.35 -0.47 -6.18
N GLY A 47 12.23 -0.56 -7.19
CA GLY A 47 12.55 0.56 -8.07
C GLY A 47 11.30 1.20 -8.70
N TYR A 48 11.21 2.53 -8.67
CA TYR A 48 10.06 3.32 -9.15
C TYR A 48 9.55 2.93 -10.55
N LYS A 49 10.47 2.69 -11.50
CA LYS A 49 10.10 2.26 -12.88
C LYS A 49 9.38 0.91 -12.89
N ARG A 50 9.80 -0.03 -12.04
CA ARG A 50 9.18 -1.35 -11.90
C ARG A 50 7.81 -1.25 -11.22
N GLN A 51 7.67 -0.36 -10.24
CA GLN A 51 6.38 -0.03 -9.64
C GLN A 51 5.37 0.44 -10.68
N LEU A 52 5.73 1.45 -11.48
CA LEU A 52 4.85 1.99 -12.51
C LEU A 52 4.46 0.95 -13.57
N LEU A 53 5.40 0.10 -13.99
CA LEU A 53 5.12 -0.95 -14.97
C LEU A 53 4.07 -1.94 -14.44
N MET A 54 4.16 -2.29 -13.16
CA MET A 54 3.35 -3.34 -12.55
C MET A 54 1.98 -2.83 -12.12
N GLU A 55 1.87 -1.55 -11.73
CA GLU A 55 0.60 -0.85 -11.58
C GLU A 55 -0.22 -0.88 -12.88
N LYS A 56 0.44 -0.74 -14.04
CA LYS A 56 -0.22 -0.75 -15.36
C LYS A 56 -0.63 -2.14 -15.85
N LYS A 57 0.24 -3.15 -15.65
CA LYS A 57 0.04 -4.49 -16.24
C LYS A 57 -0.98 -5.36 -15.49
N SER A 58 -0.92 -5.41 -14.16
CA SER A 58 -1.63 -6.45 -13.40
C SER A 58 -2.93 -6.00 -12.74
N LYS A 59 -3.18 -4.69 -12.60
CA LYS A 59 -4.38 -4.06 -11.98
C LYS A 59 -4.83 -4.58 -10.59
N ASP A 60 -4.11 -5.52 -10.00
CA ASP A 60 -4.40 -6.11 -8.67
C ASP A 60 -3.16 -6.25 -7.78
N TRP A 61 -1.97 -5.91 -8.29
CA TRP A 61 -0.73 -6.03 -7.52
C TRP A 61 -0.70 -5.04 -6.34
N VAL A 62 0.11 -5.36 -5.33
CA VAL A 62 0.51 -4.54 -4.16
C VAL A 62 0.49 -3.03 -4.38
N CYS A 63 0.86 -2.48 -5.54
CA CYS A 63 0.90 -1.03 -5.79
C CYS A 63 -0.36 -0.44 -6.46
N TYR A 64 -1.31 -1.26 -6.91
CA TYR A 64 -2.45 -0.78 -7.70
C TYR A 64 -3.34 0.19 -6.92
N ARG A 65 -3.62 1.32 -7.57
CA ARG A 65 -4.51 2.38 -7.12
C ARG A 65 -5.96 1.99 -7.39
N LYS A 66 -6.74 1.72 -6.35
CA LYS A 66 -8.13 1.29 -6.46
C LYS A 66 -9.09 2.31 -5.83
N LYS A 67 -10.27 2.44 -6.42
CA LYS A 67 -11.41 3.12 -5.79
C LYS A 67 -12.21 2.08 -5.01
N VAL A 68 -12.42 2.29 -3.72
CA VAL A 68 -13.06 1.36 -2.80
C VAL A 68 -14.22 2.08 -2.11
N LYS A 69 -15.39 1.43 -1.97
CA LYS A 69 -16.51 2.03 -1.23
C LYS A 69 -16.17 2.09 0.25
N LYS A 70 -16.78 3.03 1.00
CA LYS A 70 -16.59 3.13 2.46
C LYS A 70 -16.81 1.80 3.18
N ALA A 71 -17.88 1.07 2.84
CA ALA A 71 -18.23 -0.21 3.45
C ALA A 71 -17.16 -1.30 3.28
N ASP A 72 -16.39 -1.26 2.19
CA ASP A 72 -15.39 -2.28 1.86
C ASP A 72 -13.97 -1.85 2.24
N LEU A 73 -13.80 -0.63 2.77
CA LEU A 73 -12.49 0.00 2.93
C LEU A 73 -11.60 -0.79 3.89
N ASP A 74 -12.09 -1.10 5.08
CA ASP A 74 -11.29 -1.77 6.11
C ASP A 74 -10.86 -3.17 5.67
N HIS A 75 -11.78 -3.92 5.05
CA HIS A 75 -11.47 -5.22 4.48
C HIS A 75 -10.38 -5.10 3.41
N TYR A 76 -10.54 -4.16 2.47
CA TYR A 76 -9.55 -3.93 1.42
C TYR A 76 -8.18 -3.57 2.00
N ILE A 77 -8.12 -2.68 2.98
CA ILE A 77 -6.89 -2.26 3.64
C ILE A 77 -6.21 -3.44 4.34
N ASN A 78 -6.95 -4.29 5.04
CA ASN A 78 -6.38 -5.46 5.73
C ASN A 78 -5.79 -6.48 4.74
N VAL A 79 -6.50 -6.78 3.65
CA VAL A 79 -5.96 -7.63 2.56
C VAL A 79 -4.70 -7.01 1.96
N LYS A 80 -4.70 -5.68 1.77
CA LYS A 80 -3.58 -4.95 1.21
C LYS A 80 -2.36 -4.98 2.14
N LYS A 81 -2.55 -4.75 3.45
CA LYS A 81 -1.49 -4.84 4.47
C LYS A 81 -0.81 -6.20 4.46
N TYR A 82 -1.61 -7.28 4.43
CA TYR A 82 -1.08 -8.64 4.34
C TYR A 82 -0.26 -8.87 3.08
N THR A 83 -0.79 -8.47 1.92
CA THR A 83 -0.13 -8.65 0.62
C THR A 83 1.18 -7.86 0.54
N VAL A 84 1.20 -6.61 1.02
CA VAL A 84 2.41 -5.77 1.08
C VAL A 84 3.46 -6.42 1.99
N LYS A 85 3.08 -6.81 3.22
CA LYS A 85 4.00 -7.38 4.19
C LYS A 85 4.66 -8.65 3.65
N LYS A 86 3.86 -9.59 3.11
CA LYS A 86 4.35 -10.83 2.50
C LYS A 86 5.32 -10.55 1.34
N PHE A 87 5.06 -9.52 0.55
CA PHE A 87 5.95 -9.12 -0.55
C PHE A 87 7.30 -8.62 -0.04
N ILE A 88 7.32 -7.73 0.96
CA ILE A 88 8.56 -7.21 1.54
C ILE A 88 9.37 -8.33 2.19
N GLU A 89 8.73 -9.19 2.99
CA GLU A 89 9.38 -10.34 3.62
C GLU A 89 10.00 -11.30 2.60
N SER A 90 9.32 -11.53 1.46
CA SER A 90 9.87 -12.35 0.38
C SER A 90 11.12 -11.72 -0.23
N ARG A 91 11.17 -10.38 -0.35
CA ARG A 91 12.31 -9.66 -0.91
C ARG A 91 13.50 -9.64 0.04
N GLU A 92 13.25 -9.49 1.34
CA GLU A 92 14.31 -9.55 2.36
C GLU A 92 14.96 -10.94 2.46
N LYS A 93 14.25 -12.02 2.08
CA LYS A 93 14.83 -13.37 2.00
C LYS A 93 15.65 -13.62 0.73
N GLU A 94 15.43 -12.84 -0.33
CA GLU A 94 16.16 -12.94 -1.61
C GLU A 94 17.46 -12.12 -1.60
N ALA A 95 17.60 -11.18 -0.66
CA ALA A 95 18.75 -10.28 -0.50
C ALA A 95 19.75 -10.83 0.53
#